data_AF-A0A8D0A1P2-F1
#
_entry.id   AF-A0A8D0A1P2-F1
#
_cell.length_a   1.000
_cell.length_b   1.000
_cell.length_c   1.000
_cell.angle_alpha   90.00
_cell.angle_beta   90.00
_cell.angle_gamma   90.00
#
_symmetry.space_group_name_H-M   'P 1'
#
loop_
_entity.id
_entity.type
_entity.pdbx_description
1 polymer ?
#
loop_
_entity_poly.entity_id
_entity_poly.type
_entity_poly.pdbx_seq_one_letter_code
_entity_poly.pdbx_strand_id
1 'polypeptide(L)'
;MSVRFKLFTFLFVKLLYVMLPLHFSVLHFSGSDVTFVFINTSMTWTEAQSYCRAHYTDLVSVRNMAENQKVQEVAGGKWTWAWIGLFRDTWKWSDGSTSSFSFWKNGQPDNKKETCVAADFSQSGTWEDWSCDMERAFICYGPGEC
;
A
#
# COMPACT_ATOMS: atom_id res chain seq x y z
N MET A 1 -40.20 -2.66 57.11
CA MET A 1 -41.29 -2.99 56.17
C MET A 1 -40.76 -2.86 54.75
N SER A 2 -40.82 -3.95 53.97
CA SER A 2 -40.82 -4.05 52.49
C SER A 2 -39.66 -3.55 51.58
N VAL A 3 -38.96 -4.55 51.00
CA VAL A 3 -38.69 -4.85 49.56
C VAL A 3 -37.74 -3.98 48.67
N ARG A 4 -37.04 -4.72 47.79
CA ARG A 4 -35.89 -4.53 46.89
C ARG A 4 -36.08 -3.72 45.58
N PHE A 5 -34.93 -3.51 44.89
CA PHE A 5 -34.64 -3.42 43.43
C PHE A 5 -34.66 -2.03 42.71
N LYS A 6 -33.48 -1.53 42.30
CA LYS A 6 -32.92 -1.64 40.92
C LYS A 6 -31.52 -1.00 40.77
N LEU A 7 -30.75 -1.62 39.87
CA LEU A 7 -29.36 -1.38 39.45
C LEU A 7 -29.20 -0.23 38.42
N PHE A 8 -27.91 0.05 38.11
CA PHE A 8 -27.31 0.81 36.99
C PHE A 8 -27.11 2.32 37.29
N THR A 9 -25.94 2.96 37.11
CA THR A 9 -24.75 2.63 36.30
C THR A 9 -23.58 3.55 36.74
N PHE A 10 -22.36 3.02 36.65
CA PHE A 10 -21.04 3.69 36.60
C PHE A 10 -20.57 4.59 37.75
N LEU A 11 -19.86 3.91 38.62
CA LEU A 11 -18.87 4.37 39.57
C LEU A 11 -17.72 5.19 38.93
N PHE A 12 -17.43 6.31 39.61
CA PHE A 12 -16.10 6.83 39.94
C PHE A 12 -15.35 7.82 39.02
N VAL A 13 -15.46 9.09 39.46
CA VAL A 13 -14.39 10.07 39.73
C VAL A 13 -13.88 10.93 38.57
N LYS A 14 -14.52 12.10 38.43
CA LYS A 14 -13.80 13.37 38.21
C LYS A 14 -13.04 13.72 39.50
N LEU A 15 -11.72 13.94 39.42
CA LEU A 15 -10.99 14.86 40.32
C LEU A 15 -9.67 15.31 39.65
N LEU A 16 -9.71 16.58 39.22
CA LEU A 16 -8.66 17.62 39.25
C LEU A 16 -7.36 17.48 38.42
N TYR A 17 -7.37 18.20 37.28
CA TYR A 17 -6.35 19.12 36.77
C TYR A 17 -4.97 19.17 37.44
N VAL A 18 -3.90 18.97 36.65
CA VAL A 18 -2.68 19.80 36.71
C VAL A 18 -2.18 20.05 35.28
N MET A 19 -1.98 21.32 34.95
CA MET A 19 -1.58 21.84 33.63
C MET A 19 -0.08 22.15 33.61
N LEU A 20 0.59 21.72 32.52
CA LEU A 20 1.85 22.19 31.88
C LEU A 20 3.21 21.65 32.38
N PRO A 21 4.29 21.57 31.54
CA PRO A 21 4.41 21.87 30.09
C PRO A 21 5.11 20.78 29.23
N LEU A 22 4.77 20.76 27.93
CA LEU A 22 5.63 20.39 26.78
C LEU A 22 6.63 19.21 26.94
N HIS A 23 6.14 17.99 27.12
CA HIS A 23 6.86 16.81 26.65
C HIS A 23 5.88 15.73 26.17
N PHE A 24 4.82 16.17 25.47
CA PHE A 24 4.27 15.29 24.45
C PHE A 24 5.36 15.23 23.40
N SER A 25 6.15 14.16 23.45
CA SER A 25 6.74 13.62 22.24
C SER A 25 5.57 13.50 21.28
N VAL A 26 5.40 14.48 20.39
CA VAL A 26 4.67 14.27 19.17
C VAL A 26 5.51 13.20 18.50
N LEU A 27 5.16 11.94 18.73
CA LEU A 27 5.59 10.87 17.86
C LEU A 27 4.99 11.29 16.53
N HIS A 28 5.78 12.04 15.75
CA HIS A 28 5.61 12.12 14.32
C HIS A 28 5.75 10.68 13.87
N PHE A 29 4.65 9.94 13.90
CA PHE A 29 4.53 8.73 13.12
C PHE A 29 4.59 9.22 11.70
N SER A 30 5.82 9.29 11.17
CA SER A 30 6.09 9.66 9.80
C SER A 30 5.67 8.48 8.92
N GLY A 31 4.37 8.16 8.95
CA GLY A 31 3.74 7.41 7.89
C GLY A 31 3.57 8.40 6.77
N SER A 32 4.43 8.34 5.76
CA SER A 32 4.23 9.08 4.52
C SER A 32 2.81 8.80 4.04
N ASP A 33 1.99 9.84 3.94
CA ASP A 33 0.59 9.74 3.53
C ASP A 33 0.52 9.53 2.02
N VAL A 34 0.95 8.34 1.59
CA VAL A 34 0.91 7.93 0.19
C VAL A 34 -0.45 7.34 -0.11
N THR A 35 -1.05 7.85 -1.19
CA THR A 35 -2.30 7.38 -1.78
C THR A 35 -1.96 6.52 -3.01
N PHE A 36 -2.77 5.51 -3.31
CA PHE A 36 -2.64 4.65 -4.49
C PHE A 36 -3.95 4.62 -5.27
N VAL A 37 -3.87 4.46 -6.58
CA VAL A 37 -5.03 4.39 -7.48
C VAL A 37 -4.91 3.17 -8.37
N PHE A 38 -5.92 2.30 -8.33
CA PHE A 38 -6.03 1.14 -9.20
C PHE A 38 -6.66 1.54 -10.54
N ILE A 39 -5.95 1.30 -11.64
CA ILE A 39 -6.43 1.58 -13.00
C ILE A 39 -6.83 0.25 -13.66
N ASN A 40 -8.13 0.10 -13.90
CA ASN A 40 -8.70 -1.12 -14.50
C ASN A 40 -8.65 -1.08 -16.02
N THR A 41 -7.47 -0.85 -16.60
CA THR A 41 -7.24 -0.87 -18.04
C THR A 41 -6.03 -1.73 -18.34
N SER A 42 -6.14 -2.58 -19.36
CA SER A 42 -5.09 -3.50 -19.78
C SER A 42 -4.03 -2.75 -20.58
N MET A 43 -2.80 -2.66 -20.08
CA MET A 43 -1.67 -1.99 -20.74
C MET A 43 -0.37 -2.77 -20.49
N THR A 44 0.57 -2.66 -21.42
CA THR A 44 1.95 -3.12 -21.18
C THR A 44 2.58 -2.33 -20.02
N TRP A 45 3.65 -2.85 -19.41
CA TRP A 45 4.26 -2.17 -18.27
C TRP A 45 4.72 -0.74 -18.62
N THR A 46 5.30 -0.55 -19.81
CA THR A 46 5.79 0.75 -20.29
C THR A 46 4.64 1.73 -20.54
N GLU A 47 3.53 1.26 -21.11
CA GLU A 47 2.34 2.08 -21.32
C GLU A 47 1.68 2.45 -19.99
N ALA A 48 1.58 1.50 -19.05
CA ALA A 48 1.07 1.74 -17.71
C ALA A 48 1.90 2.78 -16.95
N GLN A 49 3.24 2.71 -17.03
CA GLN A 49 4.13 3.73 -16.47
C GLN A 49 3.88 5.10 -17.09
N SER A 50 3.79 5.15 -18.42
CA SER A 50 3.54 6.39 -19.16
C SER A 50 2.19 7.00 -18.77
N TYR A 51 1.16 6.16 -18.62
CA TYR A 51 -0.14 6.58 -18.13
C TYR A 51 -0.06 7.16 -16.72
N CYS A 52 0.60 6.47 -15.78
CA CYS A 52 0.74 6.97 -14.41
C CYS A 52 1.49 8.29 -14.37
N ARG A 53 2.53 8.50 -15.21
CA ARG A 53 3.26 9.77 -15.27
C ARG A 53 2.48 10.90 -15.95
N ALA A 54 1.55 10.56 -16.85
CA ALA A 54 0.72 11.54 -17.52
C ALA A 54 -0.48 12.00 -16.67
N HIS A 55 -1.05 11.10 -15.87
CA HIS A 55 -2.29 11.34 -15.12
C HIS A 55 -2.09 11.44 -13.60
N TYR A 56 -0.96 10.95 -13.09
CA TYR A 56 -0.63 10.85 -11.68
C TYR A 56 0.88 11.12 -11.45
N THR A 57 1.57 10.33 -10.62
CA THR A 57 3.01 10.46 -10.37
C THR A 57 3.83 9.39 -11.12
N ASP A 58 3.73 8.13 -10.73
CA ASP A 58 4.39 6.98 -11.36
C ASP A 58 3.65 5.70 -10.96
N LEU A 59 4.03 4.54 -11.51
CA LEU A 59 3.68 3.25 -10.93
C LEU A 59 4.18 3.18 -9.48
N VAL A 60 3.41 2.49 -8.63
CA VAL A 60 3.70 2.44 -7.19
C VAL A 60 5.02 1.73 -6.87
N SER A 61 5.83 2.31 -5.99
CA SER A 61 6.82 1.55 -5.22
C SER A 61 6.25 1.07 -3.90
N VAL A 62 6.51 -0.19 -3.57
CA VAL A 62 6.03 -0.80 -2.33
C VAL A 62 7.20 -0.87 -1.36
N ARG A 63 7.20 0.01 -0.35
CA ARG A 63 8.37 0.21 0.51
C ARG A 63 8.32 -0.58 1.81
N ASN A 64 7.16 -1.08 2.17
CA ASN A 64 6.91 -1.83 3.41
C ASN A 64 5.59 -2.60 3.32
N MET A 65 5.33 -3.41 4.35
CA MET A 65 4.11 -4.22 4.44
C MET A 65 2.83 -3.36 4.47
N ALA A 66 2.84 -2.19 5.11
CA ALA A 66 1.65 -1.34 5.20
C ALA A 66 1.26 -0.79 3.81
N GLU A 67 2.24 -0.46 2.97
CA GLU A 67 2.00 -0.09 1.57
C GLU A 67 1.51 -1.28 0.74
N ASN A 68 2.03 -2.49 0.98
CA ASN A 68 1.53 -3.68 0.30
C ASN A 68 0.06 -3.96 0.66
N GLN A 69 -0.33 -3.72 1.92
CA GLN A 69 -1.72 -3.79 2.37
C GLN A 69 -2.59 -2.73 1.67
N LYS A 70 -2.14 -1.47 1.59
CA LYS A 70 -2.84 -0.42 0.83
C LYS A 70 -3.01 -0.81 -0.65
N VAL A 71 -1.98 -1.39 -1.28
CA VAL A 71 -2.02 -1.91 -2.65
C VAL A 71 -3.09 -3.00 -2.81
N GLN A 72 -3.19 -3.93 -1.85
CA GLN A 72 -4.24 -4.95 -1.82
C GLN A 72 -5.64 -4.33 -1.64
N GLU A 73 -5.76 -3.31 -0.79
CA GLU A 73 -7.03 -2.63 -0.50
C GLU A 73 -7.58 -1.89 -1.73
N VAL A 74 -6.75 -1.13 -2.45
CA VAL A 74 -7.18 -0.38 -3.64
C VAL A 74 -7.56 -1.31 -4.81
N ALA A 75 -7.04 -2.53 -4.84
CA ALA A 75 -7.48 -3.55 -5.78
C ALA A 75 -8.90 -4.07 -5.48
N GLY A 76 -9.43 -3.83 -4.27
CA GLY A 76 -10.83 -4.10 -3.93
C GLY A 76 -11.22 -5.58 -3.94
N GLY A 77 -10.28 -6.48 -3.63
CA GLY A 77 -10.52 -7.93 -3.61
C GLY A 77 -10.70 -8.56 -5.01
N LYS A 78 -10.30 -7.86 -6.07
CA LYS A 78 -10.28 -8.42 -7.44
C LYS A 78 -9.23 -9.52 -7.51
N TRP A 79 -9.59 -10.67 -8.07
CA TRP A 79 -8.68 -11.78 -8.36
C TRP A 79 -7.94 -11.49 -9.67
N THR A 80 -6.95 -10.61 -9.61
CA THR A 80 -6.16 -10.20 -10.78
C THR A 80 -4.73 -9.85 -10.40
N TRP A 81 -3.89 -9.70 -11.42
CA TRP A 81 -2.56 -9.16 -11.29
C TRP A 81 -2.56 -7.72 -11.76
N ALA A 82 -1.81 -6.85 -11.07
CA ALA A 82 -1.57 -5.51 -11.56
C ALA A 82 -0.10 -5.12 -11.54
N TRP A 83 0.32 -4.39 -12.56
CA TRP A 83 1.68 -3.84 -12.62
C TRP A 83 1.96 -2.90 -11.45
N ILE A 84 3.16 -3.07 -10.88
CA ILE A 84 3.78 -2.16 -9.93
C ILE A 84 5.11 -1.64 -10.51
N GLY A 85 5.71 -0.63 -9.89
CA GLY A 85 6.87 0.08 -10.44
C GLY A 85 8.19 -0.69 -10.43
N LEU A 86 8.22 -1.93 -9.92
CA LEU A 86 9.45 -2.71 -9.86
C LEU A 86 9.76 -3.35 -11.22
N PHE A 87 10.98 -3.13 -11.70
CA PHE A 87 11.47 -3.72 -12.94
C PHE A 87 12.96 -4.11 -12.85
N ARG A 88 13.43 -4.94 -13.79
CA ARG A 88 14.76 -5.54 -13.78
C ARG A 88 15.71 -4.87 -14.78
N ASP A 89 16.63 -4.11 -14.21
CA ASP A 89 17.98 -3.86 -14.71
C ASP A 89 19.00 -4.23 -13.60
N THR A 90 18.70 -3.83 -12.36
CA THR A 90 19.25 -4.38 -11.09
C THR A 90 18.19 -4.40 -9.98
N TRP A 91 16.93 -4.70 -10.31
CA TRP A 91 15.73 -4.44 -9.48
C TRP A 91 15.63 -2.98 -9.03
N LYS A 92 15.02 -2.15 -9.88
CA LYS A 92 14.85 -0.72 -9.65
C LYS A 92 13.36 -0.39 -9.63
N TRP A 93 12.98 0.56 -8.78
CA TRP A 93 11.65 1.13 -8.81
C TRP A 93 11.57 2.24 -9.84
N SER A 94 10.44 2.33 -10.54
CA SER A 94 10.20 3.31 -11.60
C SER A 94 10.18 4.75 -11.11
N ASP A 95 9.76 4.95 -9.86
CA ASP A 95 9.75 6.23 -9.16
C ASP A 95 11.13 6.67 -8.65
N GLY A 96 12.17 5.84 -8.82
CA GLY A 96 13.53 6.09 -8.34
C GLY A 96 13.74 5.82 -6.85
N SER A 97 12.77 5.24 -6.14
CA SER A 97 12.92 4.89 -4.73
C SER A 97 13.96 3.78 -4.50
N THR A 98 14.57 3.78 -3.31
CA THR A 98 15.68 2.87 -2.94
C THR A 98 15.26 1.81 -1.92
N SER A 99 13.98 1.42 -1.90
CA SER A 99 13.48 0.43 -0.95
C SER A 99 14.11 -0.95 -1.17
N SER A 100 14.52 -1.60 -0.08
CA SER A 100 14.97 -3.00 -0.05
C SER A 100 13.85 -3.99 0.28
N PHE A 101 12.61 -3.51 0.46
CA PHE A 101 11.46 -4.38 0.72
C PHE A 101 11.15 -5.24 -0.50
N SER A 102 10.85 -6.52 -0.26
CA SER A 102 10.39 -7.43 -1.29
C SER A 102 9.26 -8.31 -0.76
N PHE A 103 8.21 -8.47 -1.56
CA PHE A 103 7.08 -9.33 -1.21
C PHE A 103 6.83 -10.41 -2.26
N TRP A 104 7.91 -11.01 -2.75
CA TRP A 104 7.87 -12.10 -3.73
C TRP A 104 7.01 -13.27 -3.27
N LYS A 105 6.22 -13.82 -4.19
CA LYS A 105 5.57 -15.11 -4.01
C LYS A 105 6.62 -16.21 -3.86
N ASN A 106 6.31 -17.26 -3.11
CA ASN A 106 7.20 -18.41 -2.99
C ASN A 106 7.56 -18.98 -4.38
N GLY A 107 8.86 -19.12 -4.65
CA GLY A 107 9.39 -19.54 -5.94
C GLY A 107 9.79 -18.42 -6.89
N GLN A 108 9.39 -17.17 -6.62
CA GLN A 108 9.72 -15.99 -7.44
C GLN A 108 10.92 -15.20 -6.90
N PRO A 109 11.66 -14.47 -7.76
CA PRO A 109 11.52 -14.45 -9.22
C PRO A 109 12.09 -15.73 -9.87
N ASP A 110 11.36 -16.33 -10.82
CA ASP A 110 11.70 -17.63 -11.41
C ASP A 110 12.29 -17.54 -12.84
N ASN A 111 12.24 -16.37 -13.47
CA ASN A 111 12.60 -16.22 -14.88
C ASN A 111 13.67 -15.13 -15.13
N LYS A 112 14.48 -15.34 -16.17
CA LYS A 112 15.52 -14.38 -16.58
C LYS A 112 15.08 -13.41 -17.67
N LYS A 113 14.02 -13.75 -18.39
CA LYS A 113 13.45 -12.91 -19.46
C LYS A 113 12.35 -11.98 -18.97
N GLU A 114 11.75 -12.31 -17.84
CA GLU A 114 10.69 -11.52 -17.21
C GLU A 114 11.35 -10.45 -16.34
N THR A 115 11.05 -9.20 -16.67
CA THR A 115 11.75 -8.05 -16.11
C THR A 115 10.80 -7.05 -15.48
N CYS A 116 9.48 -7.28 -15.50
CA CYS A 116 8.50 -6.38 -14.91
C CYS A 116 7.69 -7.12 -13.85
N VAL A 117 7.24 -6.43 -12.81
CA VAL A 117 6.63 -7.08 -11.64
C VAL A 117 5.16 -6.73 -11.53
N ALA A 118 4.34 -7.74 -11.30
CA ALA A 118 2.94 -7.58 -10.97
C ALA A 118 2.65 -8.11 -9.56
N ALA A 119 1.76 -7.41 -8.83
CA ALA A 119 1.20 -7.90 -7.58
C ALA A 119 -0.01 -8.79 -7.86
N ASP A 120 -0.04 -9.99 -7.26
CA ASP A 120 -1.14 -10.95 -7.31
C ASP A 120 -2.08 -10.75 -6.11
N PHE A 121 -3.25 -10.17 -6.37
CA PHE A 121 -4.23 -9.88 -5.32
C PHE A 121 -5.02 -11.09 -4.85
N SER A 122 -4.94 -12.23 -5.56
CA SER A 122 -5.44 -13.50 -5.04
C SER A 122 -4.58 -14.07 -3.91
N GLN A 123 -3.33 -13.59 -3.80
CA GLN A 123 -2.35 -14.01 -2.82
C GLN A 123 -1.79 -12.82 -2.05
N SER A 124 -2.69 -11.99 -1.50
CA SER A 124 -2.35 -10.88 -0.59
C SER A 124 -1.41 -9.83 -1.18
N GLY A 125 -1.34 -9.73 -2.51
CA GLY A 125 -0.47 -8.80 -3.21
C GLY A 125 0.98 -9.27 -3.27
N THR A 126 1.25 -10.58 -3.17
CA THR A 126 2.58 -11.14 -3.42
C THR A 126 3.01 -10.90 -4.86
N TRP A 127 4.31 -10.80 -5.10
CA TRP A 127 4.86 -10.35 -6.37
C TRP A 127 5.30 -11.52 -7.24
N GLU A 128 5.09 -11.37 -8.54
CA GLU A 128 5.56 -12.25 -9.59
C GLU A 128 6.23 -11.41 -10.68
N ASP A 129 7.34 -11.88 -11.25
CA ASP A 129 7.89 -11.31 -12.46
C ASP A 129 7.17 -11.85 -13.70
N TRP A 130 6.97 -10.97 -14.66
CA TRP A 130 6.27 -11.23 -15.92
C TRP A 130 6.97 -10.52 -17.08
N SER A 131 6.72 -11.00 -18.30
CA SER A 131 7.12 -10.27 -19.51
C SER A 131 6.47 -8.88 -19.53
N CYS A 132 7.27 -7.83 -19.74
CA CYS A 132 6.81 -6.44 -19.75
C CYS A 132 5.80 -6.15 -20.87
N ASP A 133 5.79 -6.97 -21.93
CA ASP A 133 4.89 -6.85 -23.08
C ASP A 133 3.50 -7.46 -22.81
N MET A 134 3.29 -8.09 -21.66
CA MET A 134 1.96 -8.55 -21.24
C MET A 134 1.10 -7.35 -20.86
N GLU A 135 -0.18 -7.38 -21.21
CA GLU A 135 -1.11 -6.34 -20.79
C GLU A 135 -1.79 -6.71 -19.47
N ARG A 136 -1.82 -5.77 -18.52
CA ARG A 136 -2.47 -5.93 -17.21
C ARG A 136 -3.04 -4.61 -16.73
N ALA A 137 -3.93 -4.69 -15.74
CA ALA A 137 -4.26 -3.55 -14.89
C ALA A 137 -3.00 -3.06 -14.16
N PHE A 138 -3.05 -1.87 -13.56
CA PHE A 138 -1.86 -1.29 -12.93
C PHE A 138 -2.22 -0.34 -11.80
N ILE A 139 -1.26 -0.09 -10.92
CA ILE A 139 -1.43 0.80 -9.77
C ILE A 139 -0.48 1.97 -9.86
N CYS A 140 -1.06 3.17 -9.87
CA CYS A 140 -0.31 4.42 -9.79
C CYS A 140 -0.24 4.90 -8.33
N TYR A 141 0.77 5.70 -8.02
CA TYR A 141 0.64 6.69 -6.94
C TYR A 141 -0.55 7.60 -7.21
N GLY A 142 -1.36 7.87 -6.20
CA GLY A 142 -2.42 8.87 -6.27
C GLY A 142 -1.87 10.28 -6.10
N PRO A 143 -2.72 11.32 -6.28
CA PRO A 143 -2.36 12.66 -5.89
C PRO A 143 -2.06 12.67 -4.38
N GLY A 144 -0.88 13.16 -4.00
CA GLY A 144 -0.56 13.39 -2.60
C GLY A 144 -1.48 14.48 -2.05
N GLU A 145 -2.05 14.25 -0.87
CA GLU A 145 -2.67 15.35 -0.13
C GLU A 145 -1.55 16.32 0.27
N CYS A 146 -1.59 17.52 -0.29
CA CYS A 146 -0.65 18.61 0.00
C CYS A 146 -1.01 19.30 1.31
#